data_AF-A0A3N5QRB3-F1
#
_entry.id   AF-A0A3N5QRB3-F1
#
_cell.length_a   1.000
_cell.length_b   1.000
_cell.length_c   1.000
_cell.angle_alpha   90.00
_cell.angle_beta   90.00
_cell.angle_gamma   90.00
#
_symmetry.space_group_name_H-M   'P 1'
#
loop_
_entity.id
_entity.type
_entity.pdbx_description
1 polymer ?
#
loop_
_entity_poly.entity_id
_entity_poly.type
_entity_poly.pdbx_seq_one_letter_code
_entity_poly.pdbx_strand_id
1 'polypeptide(L)' 'MKPTHDKVPTSEFTPGRTYSIALNGRSLYEAEVVKFHGGCWATVKVQKPLDESLAKDYTPGMEFDIKVANYDITLPPSQE' A
#
# COMPACT_ATOMS: atom_id res chain seq x y z
N MET A 1 14.74 -25.64 12.82
CA MET A 1 13.45 -25.06 12.38
C MET A 1 13.73 -23.68 11.80
N LYS A 2 13.38 -23.43 10.54
CA LYS A 2 13.53 -22.10 9.92
C LYS A 2 12.38 -21.22 10.43
N PRO A 3 12.61 -19.96 10.83
CA PRO A 3 11.53 -19.08 11.22
C PRO A 3 10.72 -18.74 9.96
N THR A 4 9.51 -19.30 9.88
CA THR A 4 8.51 -18.88 8.89
C THR A 4 8.07 -17.47 9.29
N HIS A 5 8.55 -16.46 8.57
CA HIS A 5 7.91 -15.16 8.58
C HIS A 5 6.61 -15.31 7.78
N ASP A 6 5.48 -15.41 8.48
CA ASP A 6 4.15 -15.17 7.93
C ASP A 6 4.04 -13.68 7.55
N LYS A 7 4.74 -13.30 6.47
CA LYS A 7 4.38 -12.08 5.75
C LYS A 7 3.08 -12.39 5.04
N VAL A 8 2.06 -11.58 5.31
CA VAL A 8 0.78 -11.58 4.58
C VAL A 8 1.09 -11.74 3.08
N PRO A 9 0.54 -12.76 2.40
CA PRO A 9 0.89 -13.03 1.02
C PRO A 9 0.54 -11.81 0.17
N THR A 10 1.50 -11.36 -0.63
CA THR A 10 1.34 -10.30 -1.64
C THR A 10 0.25 -10.60 -2.67
N SER A 11 -0.39 -11.78 -2.59
CA SER A 11 -1.47 -12.27 -3.45
C SER A 11 -2.82 -11.59 -3.28
N GLU A 12 -3.02 -10.71 -2.30
CA GLU A 12 -4.31 -10.02 -2.11
C GLU A 12 -4.35 -8.59 -2.67
N PHE A 13 -3.42 -8.21 -3.55
CA PHE A 13 -3.44 -6.92 -4.25
C PHE A 13 -4.57 -6.89 -5.29
N THR A 14 -5.77 -6.52 -4.83
CA THR A 14 -6.96 -6.50 -5.68
C THR A 14 -7.12 -5.11 -6.29
N PRO A 15 -7.09 -4.96 -7.63
CA PRO A 15 -7.38 -3.69 -8.28
C PRO A 15 -8.81 -3.22 -7.94
N GLY A 16 -8.97 -1.93 -7.69
CA GLY A 16 -10.22 -1.30 -7.23
C GLY A 16 -10.43 -1.35 -5.72
N ARG A 17 -9.44 -1.79 -4.93
CA ARG A 17 -9.51 -1.82 -3.47
C ARG A 17 -8.46 -0.89 -2.86
N THR A 18 -8.83 -0.21 -1.79
CA THR A 18 -7.95 0.69 -1.03
C THR A 18 -7.18 -0.06 0.03
N TYR A 19 -5.89 0.25 0.14
CA TYR A 19 -4.97 -0.32 1.13
C TYR A 19 -4.18 0.78 1.82
N SER A 20 -3.78 0.52 3.05
CA SER A 20 -2.82 1.35 3.79
C SER A 20 -1.41 0.91 3.45
N ILE A 21 -0.62 1.85 2.94
CA ILE A 21 0.78 1.63 2.60
C ILE A 21 1.66 2.13 3.75
N ALA A 22 2.46 1.24 4.31
CA ALA A 22 3.45 1.51 5.34
C ALA A 22 4.85 1.16 4.85
N LEU A 23 5.86 1.85 5.38
CA LEU A 23 7.27 1.56 5.11
C LEU A 23 8.03 1.56 6.43
N ASN A 24 8.77 0.48 6.71
CA ASN A 24 9.51 0.30 7.96
C ASN A 24 8.63 0.48 9.23
N GLY A 25 7.38 0.02 9.19
CA GLY A 25 6.43 0.15 10.31
C GLY A 25 5.79 1.54 10.46
N ARG A 26 6.07 2.49 9.55
CA ARG A 26 5.40 3.80 9.52
C ARG A 26 4.37 3.84 8.41
N SER A 27 3.11 4.08 8.77
CA SER A 27 2.03 4.33 7.82
C SER A 27 2.27 5.63 7.06
N LEU A 28 2.23 5.57 5.73
CA LEU A 28 2.53 6.70 4.86
C LEU A 28 1.25 7.30 4.28
N TYR A 29 0.48 6.50 3.55
CA TYR A 29 -0.72 6.93 2.85
C TYR A 29 -1.65 5.75 2.58
N GLU A 30 -2.92 6.06 2.34
CA GLU A 30 -3.90 5.13 1.79
C GLU A 30 -3.95 5.28 0.28
N ALA A 31 -3.88 4.18 -0.44
CA ALA A 31 -3.95 4.16 -1.90
C ALA A 31 -4.82 3.02 -2.42
N GLU A 32 -5.55 3.32 -3.49
CA GLU A 32 -6.32 2.35 -4.26
C GLU A 32 -5.43 1.67 -5.30
N VAL A 33 -5.51 0.35 -5.42
CA VAL A 33 -4.77 -0.36 -6.46
C VAL A 33 -5.46 -0.14 -7.79
N VAL A 34 -4.79 0.53 -8.73
CA VAL A 34 -5.32 0.73 -10.08
C VAL A 34 -5.02 -0.49 -10.95
N LYS A 35 -3.79 -1.01 -10.86
CA LYS A 35 -3.35 -2.12 -11.69
C LYS A 35 -2.24 -2.91 -11.02
N PHE A 36 -2.32 -4.23 -11.09
CA PHE A 36 -1.23 -5.12 -10.68
C PHE A 36 -0.53 -5.65 -11.93
N HIS A 37 0.78 -5.40 -12.05
CA HIS A 37 1.54 -5.79 -13.25
C HIS A 37 2.15 -7.20 -13.15
N GLY A 38 2.10 -7.83 -11.97
CA GLY A 38 2.80 -9.09 -11.69
C GLY A 38 4.27 -8.87 -11.35
N GLY A 39 4.86 -9.77 -10.54
CA GLY A 39 6.27 -9.69 -10.18
C GLY A 39 6.64 -8.65 -9.11
N CYS A 40 5.72 -8.34 -8.19
CA CYS A 40 5.87 -7.40 -7.07
C CYS A 40 5.70 -5.91 -7.39
N TRP A 41 5.13 -5.55 -8.54
CA TRP A 41 4.82 -4.16 -8.91
C TRP A 41 3.32 -3.93 -9.06
N ALA A 42 2.86 -2.81 -8.52
CA ALA A 42 1.47 -2.36 -8.62
C ALA A 42 1.40 -0.85 -8.85
N THR A 43 0.53 -0.42 -9.74
CA THR A 43 0.11 0.98 -9.87
C THR A 43 -0.95 1.24 -8.82
N VAL A 44 -0.72 2.24 -7.98
CA VAL A 44 -1.65 2.67 -6.95
C VAL A 44 -1.99 4.16 -7.13
N LYS A 45 -3.20 4.52 -6.72
CA LYS A 45 -3.71 5.88 -6.70
C LYS A 45 -3.86 6.33 -5.26
N VAL A 46 -3.09 7.32 -4.84
CA VAL A 46 -3.18 7.88 -3.50
C VAL A 46 -4.59 8.41 -3.28
N GLN A 47 -5.25 7.91 -2.25
CA GLN A 47 -6.56 8.41 -1.83
C GLN A 47 -6.37 9.50 -0.78
N LYS A 48 -5.51 9.27 0.21
CA LYS A 48 -5.15 10.29 1.20
C LYS A 48 -3.83 9.98 1.90
N PRO A 49 -3.08 11.01 2.28
CA PRO A 49 -1.94 10.86 3.18
C PRO A 49 -2.41 10.47 4.59
N LEU A 50 -1.66 9.61 5.28
CA LEU A 50 -1.93 9.22 6.67
C LEU A 50 -1.21 10.14 7.67
N ASP A 51 -0.34 11.01 7.20
CA ASP A 51 0.45 11.96 7.99
C ASP A 51 0.42 13.33 7.29
N GLU A 52 0.14 14.41 8.03
CA GLU A 52 0.10 15.78 7.45
C GLU A 52 1.46 16.20 6.86
N SER A 53 2.55 15.68 7.40
CA SER A 53 3.90 15.95 6.89
C SER A 53 4.08 15.38 5.47
N LEU A 54 3.38 14.28 5.19
CA LEU A 54 3.40 13.57 3.91
C LEU A 54 2.37 14.10 2.92
N ALA A 55 1.45 14.97 3.34
CA ALA A 55 0.41 15.52 2.47
C ALA A 55 0.97 16.36 1.31
N LYS A 56 2.20 16.89 1.47
CA LYS A 56 2.91 17.60 0.40
C LYS A 56 3.52 16.66 -0.63
N ASP A 57 3.91 15.46 -0.23
CA ASP A 57 4.57 14.46 -1.09
C ASP A 57 3.56 13.49 -1.71
N TYR A 58 2.45 13.20 -1.01
CA TYR A 58 1.43 12.24 -1.41
C TYR A 58 0.09 12.93 -1.56
N THR A 59 -0.12 13.54 -2.73
CA THR A 59 -1.35 14.25 -3.04
C THR A 59 -2.48 13.27 -3.41
N PRO A 60 -3.69 13.42 -2.87
CA PRO A 60 -4.87 12.67 -3.31
C PRO A 60 -5.06 12.75 -4.83
N GLY A 61 -5.30 11.61 -5.46
CA GLY A 61 -5.45 11.46 -6.91
C GLY A 61 -4.14 11.20 -7.66
N MET A 62 -2.98 11.25 -7.01
CA MET A 62 -1.70 10.94 -7.63
C MET A 62 -1.55 9.44 -7.88
N GLU A 63 -1.15 9.08 -9.10
CA GLU A 63 -0.98 7.68 -9.53
C GLU A 63 0.50 7.40 -9.78
N PHE A 64 1.01 6.32 -9.19
CA PHE A 64 2.38 5.87 -9.39
C PHE A 64 2.56 4.38 -9.11
N ASP A 65 3.65 3.84 -9.64
CA ASP A 65 4.02 2.45 -9.45
C ASP A 65 4.81 2.26 -8.15
N ILE A 66 4.34 1.36 -7.30
CA ILE A 66 5.03 0.93 -6.09
C ILE A 66 5.53 -0.50 -6.22
N LYS A 67 6.70 -0.74 -5.65
CA LYS A 67 7.22 -2.08 -5.48
C LYS A 67 6.63 -2.68 -4.21
N VAL A 68 5.51 -3.38 -4.36
CA VAL A 68 4.73 -4.02 -3.29
C VAL A 68 5.62 -4.78 -2.30
N ALA A 69 6.69 -5.44 -2.76
CA ALA A 69 7.62 -6.19 -1.90
C ALA A 69 8.42 -5.33 -0.88
N ASN A 70 8.57 -4.02 -1.13
CA ASN A 70 9.29 -3.10 -0.24
C ASN A 70 8.39 -2.47 0.82
N TYR A 71 7.07 -2.51 0.64
CA TYR A 71 6.11 -1.87 1.52
C TYR A 71 5.35 -2.91 2.35
N ASP A 72 4.94 -2.51 3.54
CA ASP A 72 3.96 -3.23 4.33
C ASP A 72 2.58 -2.72 3.95
N ILE A 73 1.74 -3.62 3.47
CA ILE A 73 0.47 -3.25 2.88
C ILE A 73 -0.63 -4.01 3.61
N THR A 74 -1.49 -3.24 4.25
CA THR A 74 -2.56 -3.76 5.09
C THR A 74 -3.88 -3.20 4.62
N LEU A 75 -4.97 -3.89 4.98
CA LEU A 75 -6.29 -3.30 4.84
C LEU A 75 -6.35 -2.05 5.74
N PRO A 76 -6.95 -0.94 5.27
CA PRO A 76 -7.19 0.18 6.15
C PRO A 76 -8.02 -0.31 7.34
N PRO A 77 -7.80 0.22 8.55
CA PRO A 77 -8.61 -0.16 9.70
C PRO A 77 -10.06 0.16 9.35
N SER A 78 -10.86 -0.89 9.10
CA SER A 78 -12.30 -0.78 8.87
C SER A 78 -12.84 0.14 9.96
N GLN A 79 -13.35 1.30 9.54
CA GLN A 79 -14.10 2.16 10.42
C GLN A 79 -15.43 1.42 10.66
N GLU A 80 -15.44 0.54 11.67
CA GLU A 80 -16.65 -0.08 12.20
C GLU A 80 -17.44 0.93 13.03
#